data_AF-A0A9E6AK70-F1
#
_entry.id   AF-A0A9E6AK70-F1
#
_cell.length_a   1.000
_cell.length_b   1.000
_cell.length_c   1.000
_cell.angle_alpha   90.00
_cell.angle_beta   90.00
_cell.angle_gamma   90.00
#
_symmetry.space_group_name_H-M   'P 1'
#
loop_
_entity.id
_entity.type
_entity.pdbx_description
1 polymer ?
#
loop_
_entity_poly.entity_id
_entity_poly.type
_entity_poly.pdbx_seq_one_letter_code
_entity_poly.pdbx_strand_id
1 'polypeptide(L)'
;MEPAEPVPVAASSAVPVENMLPTDFKVYVQGDTVINHAEEGFEEKTLPTVNVFTGSAGCYVACYSRDAEKGVYGVGGGIFVNGQVRVEGAYKGRTCLPAGYETADISAEQSFKELCGKHVASCGAKCWAGGDTGGWFGAP
;
A
#
# COMPACT_ATOMS: atom_id res chain seq x y z
N MET A 1 58.25 1.58 -10.01
CA MET A 1 57.48 1.17 -8.81
C MET A 1 56.45 2.26 -8.59
N GLU A 2 55.38 2.18 -9.36
CA GLU A 2 54.25 3.12 -9.33
C GLU A 2 53.22 2.61 -8.33
N PRO A 3 52.56 3.49 -7.55
CA PRO A 3 51.50 3.08 -6.65
C PRO A 3 50.26 2.71 -7.46
N ALA A 4 49.69 1.54 -7.18
CA ALA A 4 48.44 1.07 -7.75
C ALA A 4 47.31 2.05 -7.41
N GLU A 5 46.58 2.44 -8.45
CA GLU A 5 45.40 3.29 -8.37
C GLU A 5 44.30 2.64 -7.50
N PRO A 6 43.51 3.42 -6.75
CA PRO A 6 42.40 2.86 -5.98
C PRO A 6 41.34 2.31 -6.93
N VAL A 7 41.09 1.01 -6.82
CA VAL A 7 39.93 0.33 -7.41
C VAL A 7 38.65 1.12 -7.10
N PRO A 8 37.77 1.39 -8.08
CA PRO A 8 36.48 1.99 -7.81
C PRO A 8 35.67 0.99 -6.99
N VAL A 9 35.40 1.33 -5.73
CA VAL A 9 34.37 0.69 -4.92
C VAL A 9 33.07 0.78 -5.70
N ALA A 10 32.64 -0.36 -6.24
CA ALA A 10 31.37 -0.51 -6.92
C ALA A 10 30.29 0.13 -6.07
N ALA A 11 29.55 1.07 -6.67
CA ALA A 11 28.37 1.66 -6.09
C ALA A 11 27.50 0.52 -5.55
N SER A 12 27.37 0.48 -4.22
CA SER A 12 26.44 -0.40 -3.52
C SER A 12 25.10 -0.21 -4.19
N SER A 13 24.61 -1.27 -4.83
CA SER A 13 23.41 -1.24 -5.66
C SER A 13 22.23 -0.83 -4.78
N ALA A 14 21.90 0.47 -4.82
CA ALA A 14 20.58 0.93 -4.44
C ALA A 14 19.62 0.23 -5.39
N VAL A 15 18.96 -0.81 -4.90
CA VAL A 15 17.83 -1.43 -5.58
C VAL A 15 16.87 -0.29 -5.91
N PRO A 16 16.52 -0.07 -7.18
CA PRO A 16 15.84 1.15 -7.57
C PRO A 16 14.50 1.28 -6.84
N VAL A 17 14.15 2.52 -6.51
CA VAL A 17 12.86 3.01 -5.99
C VAL A 17 11.68 2.80 -6.98
N GLU A 18 11.78 1.81 -7.87
CA GLU A 18 10.91 1.55 -9.02
C GLU A 18 9.55 0.90 -8.67
N ASN A 19 9.34 0.48 -7.41
CA ASN A 19 8.10 -0.19 -6.98
C ASN A 19 7.21 0.67 -6.06
N MET A 20 7.44 1.98 -6.00
CA MET A 20 6.59 2.89 -5.24
C MET A 20 5.45 3.40 -6.12
N LEU A 21 4.22 3.20 -5.65
CA LEU A 21 3.05 3.78 -6.28
C LEU A 21 3.02 5.31 -6.10
N PRO A 22 2.56 6.06 -7.11
CA PRO A 22 2.33 7.49 -7.01
C PRO A 22 1.31 7.79 -5.91
N THR A 23 1.36 8.99 -5.34
CA THR A 23 0.47 9.41 -4.24
C THR A 23 -1.00 9.45 -4.64
N ASP A 24 -1.26 9.63 -5.93
CA ASP A 24 -2.60 9.68 -6.55
C ASP A 24 -2.76 8.46 -7.48
N PHE A 25 -2.74 7.26 -6.90
CA PHE A 25 -2.78 6.04 -7.69
C PHE A 25 -4.19 5.81 -8.24
N LYS A 26 -4.32 5.62 -9.55
CA LYS A 26 -5.63 5.39 -10.18
C LYS A 26 -6.03 3.93 -10.06
N VAL A 27 -7.22 3.70 -9.52
CA VAL A 27 -7.89 2.41 -9.51
C VAL A 27 -9.22 2.54 -10.25
N TYR A 28 -9.67 1.46 -10.84
CA TYR A 28 -10.90 1.41 -11.60
C TYR A 28 -11.83 0.43 -10.93
N VAL A 29 -13.07 0.85 -10.67
CA VAL A 29 -13.99 0.15 -9.76
C VAL A 29 -15.29 -0.17 -10.49
N GLN A 30 -15.75 -1.41 -10.37
CA GLN A 30 -17.06 -1.87 -10.85
C GLN A 30 -17.70 -2.78 -9.80
N GLY A 31 -18.69 -2.25 -9.07
CA GLY A 31 -19.26 -2.96 -7.92
C GLY A 31 -18.22 -3.20 -6.83
N ASP A 32 -18.03 -4.47 -6.44
CA ASP A 32 -16.98 -4.90 -5.49
C ASP A 32 -15.67 -5.32 -6.18
N THR A 33 -15.56 -5.14 -7.50
CA THR A 33 -14.36 -5.47 -8.28
C THR A 33 -13.51 -4.22 -8.48
N VAL A 34 -12.20 -4.35 -8.29
CA VAL A 34 -11.23 -3.26 -8.47
C VAL A 34 -10.08 -3.75 -9.32
N ILE A 35 -9.60 -2.91 -10.23
CA ILE A 35 -8.45 -3.17 -11.10
C ILE A 35 -7.54 -1.93 -11.17
N ASN A 36 -6.32 -2.12 -11.65
CA ASN A 36 -5.28 -1.08 -11.75
C ASN A 36 -5.11 -0.50 -13.18
N HIS A 37 -6.02 -0.80 -14.10
CA HIS A 37 -5.98 -0.34 -15.48
C HIS A 37 -7.39 0.06 -15.96
N ALA A 38 -7.46 0.96 -16.94
CA ALA A 38 -8.74 1.40 -17.47
C ALA A 38 -9.43 0.27 -18.24
N GLU A 39 -10.70 0.01 -17.92
CA GLU A 39 -11.53 -0.99 -18.59
C GLU A 39 -12.96 -0.44 -18.77
N GLU A 40 -13.63 -0.85 -19.84
CA GLU A 40 -14.99 -0.39 -20.13
C GLU A 40 -15.98 -0.82 -19.02
N GLY A 41 -16.75 0.15 -18.53
CA GLY A 41 -17.73 -0.09 -17.46
C GLY A 41 -17.16 0.00 -16.05
N PHE A 42 -15.88 0.34 -15.88
CA PHE A 42 -15.30 0.67 -14.57
C PHE A 42 -15.23 2.18 -14.36
N GLU A 43 -15.51 2.61 -13.12
CA GLU A 43 -15.40 3.99 -12.70
C GLU A 43 -13.96 4.29 -12.23
N GLU A 44 -13.33 5.31 -12.81
CA GLU A 44 -12.01 5.77 -12.37
C GLU A 44 -12.10 6.44 -10.99
N LYS A 45 -11.25 5.98 -10.07
CA LYS A 45 -11.10 6.52 -8.72
C LYS A 45 -9.63 6.78 -8.42
N THR A 46 -9.38 7.87 -7.70
CA THR A 46 -8.07 8.13 -7.10
C THR A 46 -7.98 7.44 -5.74
N LEU A 47 -6.99 6.58 -5.57
CA LEU A 47 -6.62 5.97 -4.31
C LEU A 47 -5.48 6.75 -3.63
N PRO A 48 -5.75 7.42 -2.49
CA PRO A 48 -4.71 8.10 -1.72
C PRO A 48 -3.65 7.10 -1.28
N THR A 49 -2.42 7.31 -1.75
CA THR A 49 -1.29 6.43 -1.48
C THR A 49 -0.21 7.20 -0.76
N VAL A 50 0.21 6.70 0.41
CA VAL A 50 1.22 7.36 1.23
C VAL A 50 2.43 6.47 1.36
N ASN A 51 3.57 6.97 0.92
CA ASN A 51 4.83 6.23 0.97
C ASN A 51 5.65 6.60 2.21
N VAL A 52 5.25 6.08 3.38
CA VAL A 52 5.97 6.37 4.65
C VAL A 52 7.34 5.67 4.68
N PHE A 53 7.38 4.43 4.19
CA PHE A 53 8.62 3.70 4.01
C PHE A 53 9.14 3.85 2.57
N THR A 54 10.42 4.19 2.40
CA THR A 54 11.07 4.38 1.09
C THR A 54 12.17 3.35 0.78
N GLY A 55 12.41 2.38 1.68
CA GLY A 55 13.38 1.29 1.47
C GLY A 55 12.90 0.22 0.48
N SER A 56 13.76 -0.75 0.15
CA SER A 56 13.50 -1.73 -0.92
C SER A 56 12.45 -2.80 -0.58
N ALA A 57 12.37 -3.25 0.68
CA ALA A 57 11.40 -4.26 1.12
C ALA A 57 10.15 -3.60 1.72
N GLY A 58 9.22 -3.17 0.86
CA GLY A 58 8.00 -2.53 1.31
C GLY A 58 6.75 -3.12 0.68
N CYS A 59 5.66 -3.09 1.44
CA CYS A 59 4.34 -3.44 0.97
C CYS A 59 3.30 -2.39 1.41
N TYR A 60 2.15 -2.36 0.75
CA TYR A 60 1.07 -1.44 1.06
C TYR A 60 0.02 -2.10 1.94
N VAL A 61 -0.22 -1.50 3.11
CA VAL A 61 -1.39 -1.78 3.92
C VAL A 61 -2.52 -0.88 3.44
N ALA A 62 -3.70 -1.44 3.21
CA ALA A 62 -4.89 -0.65 2.92
C ALA A 62 -5.53 -0.19 4.23
N CYS A 63 -6.04 1.04 4.21
CA CYS A 63 -6.76 1.66 5.31
C CYS A 63 -8.25 1.55 5.03
N TYR A 64 -8.96 0.74 5.83
CA TYR A 64 -10.39 0.52 5.66
C TYR A 64 -11.22 1.32 6.66
N SER A 65 -12.46 1.56 6.27
CA SER A 65 -13.50 2.08 7.13
C SER A 65 -14.83 1.36 6.86
N ARG A 66 -15.83 1.62 7.70
CA ARG A 66 -17.24 1.29 7.44
C ARG A 66 -18.04 2.50 6.93
N ASP A 67 -17.34 3.53 6.47
CA ASP A 67 -17.91 4.80 6.03
C ASP A 67 -17.89 4.86 4.51
N ALA A 68 -19.04 4.60 3.90
CA ALA A 68 -19.18 4.57 2.44
C ALA A 68 -18.93 5.93 1.79
N GLU A 69 -19.17 7.03 2.50
CA GLU A 69 -19.01 8.38 1.96
C GLU A 69 -17.53 8.79 1.87
N LYS A 70 -16.68 8.17 2.70
CA LYS A 70 -15.24 8.44 2.77
C LYS A 70 -14.38 7.39 2.08
N GLY A 71 -14.99 6.27 1.71
CA GLY A 71 -14.38 5.19 0.95
C GLY A 71 -14.13 5.59 -0.50
N VAL A 72 -13.00 5.16 -1.03
CA VAL A 72 -12.67 5.23 -2.46
C VAL A 72 -13.42 4.13 -3.22
N TYR A 73 -13.44 2.92 -2.66
CA TYR A 73 -14.15 1.76 -3.21
C TYR A 73 -14.55 0.77 -2.10
N GLY A 74 -15.55 -0.06 -2.38
CA GLY A 74 -15.98 -1.15 -1.51
C GLY A 74 -15.27 -2.47 -1.83
N VAL A 75 -15.11 -3.32 -0.82
CA VAL A 75 -14.58 -4.68 -0.96
C VAL A 75 -15.59 -5.73 -0.45
N GLY A 76 -16.87 -5.37 -0.44
CA GLY A 76 -17.95 -6.16 0.16
C GLY A 76 -18.06 -6.03 1.69
N GLY A 77 -19.18 -6.52 2.24
CA GLY A 77 -19.40 -6.58 3.69
C GLY A 77 -19.51 -5.22 4.40
N GLY A 78 -19.77 -4.14 3.66
CA GLY A 78 -19.80 -2.78 4.20
C GLY A 78 -18.42 -2.24 4.61
N ILE A 79 -17.36 -2.80 4.02
CA ILE A 79 -15.97 -2.36 4.20
C ILE A 79 -15.54 -1.60 2.96
N PHE A 80 -14.94 -0.43 3.19
CA PHE A 80 -14.47 0.44 2.14
C PHE A 80 -13.00 0.76 2.34
N VAL A 81 -12.24 0.84 1.25
CA VAL A 81 -10.85 1.28 1.27
C VAL A 81 -10.80 2.78 1.10
N ASN A 82 -10.14 3.47 2.02
CA ASN A 82 -10.04 4.93 2.07
C ASN A 82 -8.69 5.42 1.52
N GLY A 83 -7.70 4.54 1.44
CA GLY A 83 -6.33 4.84 1.05
C GLY A 83 -5.41 3.67 1.36
N GLN A 84 -4.12 3.84 1.09
CA GLN A 84 -3.10 2.84 1.40
C GLN A 84 -1.80 3.49 1.84
N VAL A 85 -1.04 2.78 2.67
CA VAL A 85 0.23 3.27 3.22
C VAL A 85 1.32 2.23 3.00
N ARG A 86 2.45 2.65 2.44
CA ARG A 86 3.65 1.82 2.29
C ARG A 86 4.37 1.70 3.63
N VAL A 87 4.57 0.48 4.06
CA VAL A 87 5.33 0.11 5.26
C VAL A 87 6.44 -0.85 4.91
N GLU A 88 7.43 -0.98 5.80
CA GLU A 88 8.43 -2.03 5.67
C GLU A 88 7.76 -3.40 5.81
N GLY A 89 8.07 -4.32 4.89
CA GLY A 89 7.43 -5.62 4.84
C GLY A 89 7.51 -6.26 3.46
N ALA A 90 6.79 -7.37 3.30
CA ALA A 90 6.73 -8.11 2.05
C ALA A 90 5.31 -8.59 1.75
N TYR A 91 4.99 -8.76 0.48
CA TYR A 91 3.75 -9.41 0.09
C TYR A 91 3.89 -10.93 0.20
N LYS A 92 2.89 -11.58 0.80
CA LYS A 92 2.69 -13.03 0.72
C LYS A 92 1.39 -13.30 -0.01
N GLY A 93 1.50 -13.59 -1.31
CA GLY A 93 0.34 -13.59 -2.20
C GLY A 93 -0.20 -12.17 -2.35
N ARG A 94 -1.46 -11.94 -1.99
CA ARG A 94 -2.15 -10.63 -2.10
C ARG A 94 -2.10 -9.81 -0.81
N THR A 95 -1.58 -10.39 0.27
CA THR A 95 -1.57 -9.77 1.60
C THR A 95 -0.20 -9.16 1.88
N CYS A 96 -0.17 -7.86 2.15
CA CYS A 96 0.99 -7.18 2.72
C CYS A 96 1.21 -7.65 4.16
N LEU A 97 2.41 -8.16 4.43
CA LEU A 97 2.89 -8.56 5.74
C LEU A 97 3.95 -7.56 6.20
N PRO A 98 3.59 -6.62 7.09
CA PRO A 98 4.55 -5.69 7.64
C PRO A 98 5.64 -6.42 8.43
N ALA A 99 6.86 -5.88 8.42
CA ALA A 99 7.98 -6.46 9.17
C ALA A 99 7.66 -6.50 10.67
N GLY A 100 7.85 -7.66 11.30
CA GLY A 100 7.50 -7.90 12.70
C GLY A 100 6.06 -8.35 12.93
N TYR A 101 5.23 -8.38 11.88
CA TYR A 101 3.81 -8.76 11.93
C TYR A 101 3.47 -9.85 10.91
N GLU A 102 4.45 -10.65 10.46
CA GLU A 102 4.25 -11.60 9.35
C GLU A 102 3.20 -12.69 9.61
N THR A 103 2.82 -12.92 10.86
CA THR A 103 1.78 -13.89 11.27
C THR A 103 0.67 -13.24 12.10
N ALA A 104 0.74 -11.93 12.32
CA ALA A 104 -0.16 -11.20 13.19
C ALA A 104 -1.29 -10.55 12.38
N ASP A 105 -2.47 -10.46 13.02
CA ASP A 105 -3.56 -9.67 12.47
C ASP A 105 -3.30 -8.18 12.76
N ILE A 106 -2.91 -7.44 11.72
CA ILE A 106 -2.62 -6.00 11.84
C ILE A 106 -3.89 -5.15 11.91
N SER A 107 -5.08 -5.73 11.70
CA SER A 107 -6.36 -5.00 11.73
C SER A 107 -6.76 -4.57 13.14
N ALA A 108 -6.40 -5.38 14.13
CA ALA A 108 -6.57 -5.03 15.52
C ALA A 108 -5.52 -4.03 16.02
N GLU A 109 -4.38 -3.90 15.32
CA GLU A 109 -3.20 -3.30 15.91
C GLU A 109 -3.22 -1.76 15.93
N GLN A 110 -2.95 -1.19 17.10
CA GLN A 110 -3.14 0.23 17.38
C GLN A 110 -2.20 1.11 16.55
N SER A 111 -0.93 0.70 16.40
CA SER A 111 0.06 1.46 15.62
C SER A 111 -0.35 1.61 14.15
N PHE A 112 -1.01 0.60 13.58
CA PHE A 112 -1.50 0.65 12.20
C PHE A 112 -2.80 1.46 12.05
N LYS A 113 -3.67 1.45 13.07
CA LYS A 113 -4.83 2.36 13.13
C LYS A 113 -4.37 3.83 13.18
N GLU A 114 -3.36 4.12 14.00
CA GLU A 114 -2.76 5.45 14.08
C GLU A 114 -2.06 5.85 12.77
N LEU A 115 -1.36 4.91 12.12
CA LEU A 115 -0.77 5.12 10.80
C LEU A 115 -1.83 5.55 9.78
N CYS A 116 -2.93 4.80 9.67
CA CYS A 116 -4.03 5.14 8.78
C CYS A 116 -4.70 6.47 9.15
N GLY A 117 -4.97 6.70 10.43
CA GLY A 117 -5.61 7.94 10.89
C GLY A 117 -4.75 9.19 10.68
N LYS A 118 -3.42 9.06 10.75
CA LYS A 118 -2.47 10.15 10.55
C LYS A 118 -2.23 10.47 9.09
N HIS A 119 -2.17 9.45 8.24
CA HIS A 119 -1.71 9.60 6.85
C HIS A 119 -2.84 9.61 5.82
N VAL A 120 -3.99 9.00 6.13
CA VAL A 120 -5.17 8.99 5.26
C VAL A 120 -6.19 9.99 5.80
N ALA A 121 -6.33 11.13 5.12
CA ALA A 121 -7.18 12.23 5.59
C ALA A 121 -8.66 11.83 5.79
N SER A 122 -9.16 10.91 4.97
CA SER A 122 -10.53 10.38 5.04
C SER A 122 -10.76 9.43 6.22
N CYS A 123 -9.71 9.01 6.94
CA CYS A 123 -9.80 7.99 7.97
C CYS A 123 -10.05 8.50 9.38
N GLY A 124 -9.25 9.45 9.86
CA GLY A 124 -9.22 9.83 11.28
C GLY A 124 -9.05 8.60 12.21
N ALA A 125 -9.63 8.65 13.42
CA ALA A 125 -9.49 7.58 14.42
C ALA A 125 -10.38 6.33 14.20
N LYS A 126 -11.15 6.27 13.10
CA LYS A 126 -12.16 5.21 12.87
C LYS A 126 -11.72 4.14 11.87
N CYS A 127 -10.59 4.35 11.20
CA CYS A 127 -10.05 3.36 10.27
C CYS A 127 -9.17 2.33 10.97
N TRP A 128 -9.00 1.21 10.28
CA TRP A 128 -8.00 0.21 10.60
C TRP A 128 -7.19 -0.12 9.36
N ALA A 129 -5.95 -0.60 9.54
CA ALA A 129 -5.16 -1.07 8.42
C ALA A 129 -5.34 -2.58 8.21
N GLY A 130 -5.01 -3.07 7.04
CA GLY A 130 -4.92 -4.51 6.80
C GLY A 130 -4.19 -4.80 5.50
N GLY A 131 -3.61 -5.99 5.43
CA GLY A 131 -2.71 -6.34 4.34
C GLY A 131 -3.39 -6.60 3.00
N ASP A 132 -4.71 -6.83 2.98
CA ASP A 132 -5.44 -7.21 1.76
C ASP A 132 -6.03 -5.99 1.03
N THR A 133 -5.30 -5.43 0.07
CA THR A 133 -5.71 -4.23 -0.66
C THR A 133 -6.96 -4.38 -1.55
N GLY A 134 -7.81 -5.39 -1.36
CA GLY A 134 -8.97 -5.64 -2.21
C GLY A 134 -8.62 -6.40 -3.48
N GLY A 135 -7.51 -7.15 -3.46
CA GLY A 135 -7.17 -8.14 -4.47
C GLY A 135 -6.63 -7.64 -5.82
N TRP A 136 -6.54 -6.33 -6.06
CA TRP A 136 -6.01 -5.77 -7.32
C TRP A 136 -4.49 -5.57 -7.30
N PHE A 137 -3.87 -5.42 -6.13
CA PHE A 137 -2.42 -5.37 -6.02
C PHE A 137 -1.85 -6.79 -6.04
N GLY A 138 -1.22 -7.18 -7.15
CA GLY A 138 -0.69 -8.53 -7.35
C GLY A 138 -1.67 -9.55 -7.95
N ALA A 139 -2.81 -9.11 -8.48
CA ALA A 139 -3.53 -9.89 -9.48
C ALA A 139 -2.70 -9.91 -10.79
N PRO A 140 -2.52 -11.08 -11.43
CA PRO A 140 -1.79 -11.20 -12.69
C PRO A 140 -2.49 -10.45 -13.85
#